data_AF-A0A3N6G5W7-F1
#
_entry.id   AF-A0A3N6G5W7-F1
#
_cell.length_a   1.000
_cell.length_b   1.000
_cell.length_c   1.000
_cell.angle_alpha   90.00
_cell.angle_beta   90.00
_cell.angle_gamma   90.00
#
_symmetry.space_group_name_H-M   'P 1'
#
loop_
_entity.id
_entity.type
_entity.pdbx_description
1 polymer ?
#
loop_
_entity_poly.entity_id
_entity_poly.type
_entity_poly.pdbx_seq_one_letter_code
_entity_poly.pdbx_strand_id
1 'polypeptide(L)'
;MKQRRDNVLASVLETHGEHCACRGACGKTHTGDGEQCNAASSGKNKPLMAAPQAPHATDVQNAAAPLEELRPWCWPCGRAALVAEQVRADERRSQELAEMQIGLFDVGAGAAPVAACPSG
;
A
#
# COMPACT_ATOMS: atom_id res chain seq x y z
N MET A 1 -8.31 -38.46 -0.10
CA MET A 1 -8.70 -37.10 0.31
C MET A 1 -7.44 -36.32 0.63
N LYS A 2 -7.07 -35.31 -0.17
CA LYS A 2 -5.96 -34.41 0.18
C LYS A 2 -6.42 -33.63 1.42
N GLN A 3 -5.72 -33.78 2.54
CA GLN A 3 -5.91 -32.91 3.71
C GLN A 3 -5.83 -31.46 3.22
N ARG A 4 -6.95 -30.75 3.22
CA ARG A 4 -6.93 -29.29 3.05
C ARG A 4 -6.14 -28.77 4.24
N ARG A 5 -5.05 -28.09 3.97
CA ARG A 5 -4.34 -27.35 5.01
C ARG A 5 -5.23 -26.15 5.32
N ASP A 6 -5.89 -26.18 6.48
CA ASP A 6 -6.69 -25.07 7.01
C ASP A 6 -5.76 -23.91 7.38
N ASN A 7 -5.24 -23.22 6.37
CA ASN A 7 -4.46 -21.99 6.56
C ASN A 7 -5.16 -20.83 5.87
N VAL A 8 -4.83 -19.62 6.31
CA VAL A 8 -5.44 -18.37 5.82
C VAL A 8 -5.40 -18.28 4.30
N LEU A 9 -4.29 -18.67 3.66
CA LEU A 9 -4.17 -18.65 2.20
C LEU A 9 -5.15 -19.62 1.55
N ALA A 10 -5.33 -20.84 2.07
CA ALA A 10 -6.28 -21.79 1.52
C ALA A 10 -7.72 -21.27 1.61
N SER A 11 -8.11 -20.67 2.74
CA SER A 11 -9.42 -20.03 2.91
C SER A 11 -9.63 -18.87 1.94
N VAL A 12 -8.60 -18.04 1.75
CA VAL A 12 -8.64 -16.90 0.81
C VAL A 12 -8.76 -17.38 -0.64
N LEU A 13 -8.02 -18.41 -1.04
CA LEU A 13 -8.11 -18.98 -2.39
C LEU A 13 -9.46 -19.65 -2.65
N GLU A 14 -10.03 -20.33 -1.65
CA GLU A 14 -11.37 -20.91 -1.76
C GLU A 14 -12.46 -19.84 -1.89
N THR A 15 -12.33 -18.74 -1.14
CA THR A 15 -13.37 -17.69 -1.10
C THR A 15 -13.26 -16.72 -2.29
N HIS A 16 -12.04 -16.36 -2.70
CA HIS A 16 -11.78 -15.29 -3.66
C HIS A 16 -11.16 -15.77 -4.98
N GLY A 17 -10.96 -17.07 -5.13
CA GLY A 17 -10.38 -17.70 -6.31
C GLY A 17 -8.86 -17.76 -6.30
N GLU A 18 -8.29 -18.37 -7.34
CA GLU A 18 -6.86 -18.66 -7.43
C GLU A 18 -6.06 -17.61 -8.25
N HIS A 19 -6.65 -16.44 -8.47
CA HIS A 19 -6.07 -15.37 -9.29
C HIS A 19 -5.64 -14.17 -8.43
N CYS A 20 -4.57 -13.52 -8.86
CA CYS A 20 -3.99 -12.36 -8.19
C CYS A 20 -4.92 -11.15 -8.28
N ALA A 21 -5.04 -10.42 -7.17
CA ALA A 21 -5.88 -9.24 -7.02
C ALA A 21 -5.48 -8.05 -7.91
N CYS A 22 -4.34 -8.11 -8.61
CA CYS A 22 -3.91 -7.08 -9.56
C CYS A 22 -4.79 -7.01 -10.82
N ARG A 23 -5.63 -8.03 -11.09
CA ARG A 23 -6.53 -8.08 -12.25
C ARG A 23 -5.84 -7.82 -13.60
N GLY A 24 -4.60 -8.30 -13.75
CA GLY A 24 -3.81 -8.11 -14.98
C GLY A 24 -3.09 -6.75 -15.10
N ALA A 25 -3.31 -5.80 -14.18
CA ALA A 25 -2.69 -4.47 -14.23
C ALA A 25 -1.18 -4.45 -13.90
N CYS A 26 -0.53 -5.61 -13.77
CA CYS A 26 0.87 -5.71 -13.37
C CYS A 26 1.87 -5.60 -14.53
N GLY A 27 1.39 -5.41 -15.77
CA GLY A 27 2.21 -5.19 -16.96
C GLY A 27 3.03 -6.41 -17.42
N LYS A 28 2.78 -7.59 -16.86
CA LYS A 28 3.43 -8.84 -17.27
C LYS A 28 2.55 -9.59 -18.26
N THR A 29 3.18 -10.19 -19.26
CA THR A 29 2.50 -11.12 -20.17
C THR A 29 2.16 -12.40 -19.41
N HIS A 30 0.86 -12.67 -19.24
CA HIS A 30 0.37 -13.92 -18.67
C HIS A 30 0.08 -14.88 -19.80
N THR A 31 0.94 -15.88 -19.99
CA THR A 31 0.67 -16.99 -20.92
C THR A 31 -0.30 -17.97 -20.25
N GLY A 32 -1.61 -17.82 -20.48
CA GLY A 32 -2.66 -18.70 -19.94
C GLY A 32 -4.07 -18.09 -19.98
N ASP A 33 -5.08 -18.89 -19.64
CA ASP A 33 -6.50 -18.52 -19.66
C ASP A 33 -6.77 -17.35 -18.68
N GLY A 34 -7.08 -16.18 -19.23
CA GLY A 34 -7.69 -15.07 -18.47
C GLY A 34 -6.81 -13.85 -18.16
N GLU A 35 -5.62 -13.70 -18.75
CA GLU A 35 -4.78 -12.49 -18.65
C GLU A 35 -4.43 -12.05 -17.20
N GLN A 36 -4.47 -12.96 -16.24
CA GLN A 36 -4.28 -12.68 -14.81
C GLN A 36 -3.18 -13.57 -14.20
N CYS A 37 -2.46 -13.06 -13.20
CA CYS A 37 -1.51 -13.89 -12.47
C CYS A 37 -2.26 -14.98 -11.68
N ASN A 38 -1.72 -16.19 -11.66
CA ASN A 38 -2.12 -17.28 -10.78
C ASN A 38 -0.86 -17.90 -10.15
N ALA A 39 -0.99 -18.95 -9.34
CA ALA A 39 0.17 -19.58 -8.70
C ALA A 39 1.24 -20.04 -9.72
N ALA A 40 0.82 -20.59 -10.87
CA ALA A 40 1.72 -21.06 -11.93
C ALA A 40 2.44 -19.92 -12.66
N SER A 41 1.79 -18.77 -12.86
CA SER A 41 2.40 -17.60 -13.52
C SER A 41 3.05 -16.62 -12.53
N SER A 42 2.91 -16.85 -11.23
CA SER A 42 3.56 -16.05 -10.19
C SER A 42 5.05 -16.39 -10.07
N GLY A 43 5.85 -15.71 -10.91
CA GLY A 43 7.32 -15.69 -10.95
C GLY A 43 8.05 -16.74 -10.09
N LYS A 44 8.58 -17.77 -10.75
CA LYS A 44 9.28 -18.94 -10.15
C LYS A 44 8.35 -19.96 -9.48
N ASN A 45 7.10 -20.10 -9.94
CA ASN A 45 6.11 -21.05 -9.37
C ASN A 45 5.96 -20.91 -7.85
N LYS A 46 6.13 -19.69 -7.32
CA LYS A 46 5.94 -19.46 -5.89
C LYS A 46 4.43 -19.51 -5.59
N PRO A 47 4.02 -19.91 -4.38
CA PRO A 47 2.61 -19.80 -4.03
C PRO A 47 2.19 -18.33 -4.01
N LEU A 48 0.91 -18.08 -4.29
CA LEU A 48 0.28 -16.80 -3.98
C LEU A 48 0.31 -16.57 -2.46
N MET A 49 0.14 -15.32 -2.06
CA MET A 49 0.03 -14.91 -0.67
C MET A 49 -1.34 -14.34 -0.40
N ALA A 50 -1.80 -14.46 0.84
CA ALA A 50 -2.95 -13.71 1.31
C ALA A 50 -2.46 -12.36 1.84
N ALA A 51 -3.01 -11.27 1.29
CA ALA A 51 -2.76 -9.91 1.75
C ALA A 51 -4.01 -9.04 1.48
N PRO A 52 -4.19 -7.90 2.16
CA PRO A 52 -5.36 -7.06 1.96
C PRO A 52 -5.56 -6.66 0.49
N GLN A 53 -6.81 -6.55 0.04
CA GLN A 53 -7.15 -6.05 -1.30
C GLN A 53 -6.61 -4.63 -1.52
N ALA A 54 -6.64 -3.81 -0.47
CA ALA A 54 -6.01 -2.51 -0.39
C ALA A 54 -4.98 -2.56 0.74
N PRO A 55 -3.69 -2.80 0.44
CA PRO A 55 -2.66 -2.83 1.46
C PRO A 55 -2.64 -1.53 2.25
N HIS A 56 -2.33 -1.65 3.54
CA HIS A 56 -2.05 -0.53 4.43
C HIS A 56 -0.57 -0.20 4.41
N ALA A 57 -0.21 1.00 4.87
CA ALA A 57 1.17 1.47 4.88
C ALA A 57 2.10 0.67 5.82
N THR A 58 1.56 0.04 6.86
CA THR A 58 2.34 -0.69 7.86
C THR A 58 2.07 -2.19 7.86
N ASP A 59 3.11 -2.97 8.16
CA ASP A 59 3.02 -4.43 8.25
C ASP A 59 2.05 -4.89 9.34
N VAL A 60 1.97 -4.18 10.46
CA VAL A 60 1.05 -4.50 11.57
C VAL A 60 -0.41 -4.37 11.13
N GLN A 61 -0.75 -3.30 10.41
CA GLN A 61 -2.11 -3.12 9.88
C GLN A 61 -2.44 -4.19 8.83
N ASN A 62 -1.49 -4.52 7.95
CA ASN A 62 -1.67 -5.59 6.98
C ASN A 62 -1.85 -6.96 7.63
N ALA A 63 -1.14 -7.24 8.72
CA ALA A 63 -1.26 -8.50 9.47
C ALA A 63 -2.55 -8.60 10.28
N ALA A 64 -3.11 -7.45 10.70
CA ALA A 64 -4.36 -7.37 11.46
C ALA A 64 -5.62 -7.36 10.57
N ALA A 65 -5.47 -7.30 9.24
CA ALA A 65 -6.59 -7.24 8.34
C ALA A 65 -7.47 -8.49 8.44
N PRO A 66 -8.80 -8.34 8.50
CA PRO A 66 -9.72 -9.45 8.64
C PRO A 66 -9.77 -10.29 7.35
N LEU A 67 -10.16 -11.56 7.48
CA LEU A 67 -10.08 -12.55 6.40
C LEU A 67 -10.83 -12.11 5.12
N GLU A 68 -11.99 -11.47 5.30
CA GLU A 68 -12.86 -10.95 4.24
C GLU A 68 -12.22 -9.85 3.38
N GLU A 69 -11.21 -9.15 3.91
CA GLU A 69 -10.46 -8.12 3.20
C GLU A 69 -9.25 -8.69 2.47
N LEU A 70 -8.84 -9.92 2.80
CA LEU A 70 -7.69 -10.57 2.19
C LEU A 70 -8.01 -11.05 0.77
N ARG A 71 -7.01 -10.96 -0.10
CA ARG A 71 -7.06 -11.45 -1.47
C ARG A 71 -5.77 -12.18 -1.82
N PRO A 72 -5.81 -13.06 -2.84
CA PRO A 72 -4.61 -13.67 -3.35
C PRO A 72 -3.74 -12.63 -4.08
N TRP A 73 -2.44 -12.63 -3.79
CA TRP A 73 -1.46 -11.78 -4.44
C TRP A 73 -0.24 -12.60 -4.85
N CYS A 74 0.31 -12.35 -6.03
CA CYS A 74 1.67 -12.78 -6.29
C CYS A 74 2.66 -11.80 -5.64
N TRP A 75 3.82 -12.30 -5.21
CA TRP A 75 4.88 -11.50 -4.57
C TRP A 75 5.16 -10.14 -5.24
N PRO A 76 5.40 -10.06 -6.58
CA PRO A 76 5.72 -8.78 -7.20
C PRO A 76 4.53 -7.80 -7.17
N CYS A 77 3.30 -8.26 -7.39
CA CYS A 77 2.13 -7.39 -7.38
C CYS A 77 1.80 -6.88 -5.98
N GLY A 78 1.83 -7.77 -4.98
CA GLY A 78 1.59 -7.38 -3.59
C GLY A 78 2.62 -6.38 -3.09
N ARG A 79 3.90 -6.59 -3.41
CA ARG A 79 4.98 -5.65 -3.07
C ARG A 79 4.80 -4.29 -3.75
N ALA A 80 4.43 -4.27 -5.04
CA ALA A 80 4.19 -3.01 -5.75
C ALA A 80 3.00 -2.23 -5.15
N ALA A 81 1.91 -2.93 -4.82
CA ALA A 81 0.74 -2.31 -4.19
C ALA A 81 1.08 -1.75 -2.79
N LEU A 82 1.89 -2.48 -2.00
CA LEU A 82 2.37 -2.01 -0.69
C LEU A 82 3.21 -0.74 -0.81
N VAL A 83 4.19 -0.72 -1.73
CA VAL A 83 5.04 0.45 -1.96
C VAL A 83 4.21 1.65 -2.40
N ALA A 84 3.22 1.44 -3.28
CA ALA A 84 2.34 2.53 -3.71
C ALA A 84 1.54 3.11 -2.54
N GLU A 85 1.05 2.28 -1.60
CA GLU A 85 0.37 2.81 -0.41
C GLU A 85 1.32 3.55 0.53
N GLN A 86 2.53 3.03 0.73
CA GLN A 86 3.53 3.69 1.56
C GLN A 86 3.84 5.10 1.05
N VAL A 87 4.04 5.25 -0.27
CA VAL A 87 4.24 6.56 -0.90
C VAL A 87 3.04 7.49 -0.65
N ARG A 88 1.80 7.01 -0.86
CA ARG A 88 0.59 7.82 -0.58
C ARG A 88 0.45 8.21 0.89
N ALA A 89 0.85 7.34 1.82
CA ALA A 89 0.83 7.63 3.24
C ALA A 89 1.89 8.67 3.63
N ASP A 90 3.08 8.58 3.06
CA ASP A 90 4.17 9.53 3.29
C ASP A 90 3.84 10.92 2.69
N GLU A 91 3.21 10.96 1.51
CA GLU A 91 2.72 12.19 0.90
C GLU A 91 1.66 12.88 1.77
N ARG A 92 0.66 12.13 2.27
CA ARG A 92 -0.35 12.67 3.21
C ARG A 92 0.29 13.22 4.48
N ARG A 93 1.20 12.47 5.09
CA ARG A 93 1.91 12.92 6.30
C ARG A 93 2.71 14.19 6.04
N SER A 94 3.35 14.29 4.87
CA SER A 94 4.11 15.47 4.49
C SER A 94 3.22 16.71 4.32
N GLN A 95 2.02 16.55 3.75
CA GLN A 95 1.02 17.61 3.64
C GLN A 95 0.52 18.06 5.02
N GLU A 96 0.15 17.12 5.89
CA GLU A 96 -0.29 17.42 7.26
C GLU A 96 0.80 18.18 8.04
N LEU A 97 2.06 17.76 7.92
CA LEU A 97 3.19 18.46 8.55
C LEU A 97 3.39 19.87 7.99
N ALA A 98 3.23 20.06 6.68
CA ALA A 98 3.34 21.38 6.05
C ALA A 98 2.23 22.32 6.54
N GLU A 99 1.00 21.84 6.64
CA GLU A 99 -0.14 22.59 7.17
C GLU A 99 0.09 23.03 8.63
N MET A 100 0.66 22.14 9.47
CA MET A 100 0.99 22.46 10.86
C MET A 100 2.14 23.49 10.98
N GLN A 101 3.11 23.45 10.05
CA GLN A 101 4.25 24.37 10.08
C GLN A 101 3.89 25.81 9.68
N ILE A 102 2.89 26.01 8.81
CA ILE A 102 2.42 27.34 8.40
C ILE A 102 1.95 28.16 9.61
N GLY A 103 1.36 27.53 10.64
CA GLY A 103 0.93 28.22 11.86
C GLY A 103 2.05 28.58 12.86
N LEU A 104 3.24 27.99 12.74
CA LEU A 104 4.31 28.15 13.72
C LEU A 104 5.20 29.38 13.45
N PHE A 105 5.37 29.77 12.19
CA PHE A 105 6.27 30.86 11.79
C PHE A 105 5.55 32.21 11.57
N ASP A 106 4.22 32.25 11.52
CA ASP A 106 3.44 33.50 11.38
C ASP A 106 3.28 34.30 12.69
N VAL A 107 3.82 33.81 13.81
CA VAL A 107 3.71 34.46 15.14
C VAL A 107 4.69 35.64 15.33
N GLY A 108 5.56 35.93 14.36
CA GLY A 108 6.66 36.91 14.51
C GLY A 108 6.59 38.20 13.67
N ALA A 109 5.69 38.31 12.69
CA ALA A 109 5.72 39.42 11.71
C ALA A 109 4.99 40.71 12.17
N GLY A 110 4.60 40.80 13.44
CA GLY A 110 3.75 41.89 13.96
C GLY A 110 4.42 42.91 14.89
N ALA A 111 5.70 42.77 15.25
CA ALA A 111 6.29 43.63 16.28
C ALA A 111 7.75 44.04 15.99
N ALA A 112 7.94 44.99 15.07
CA ALA A 112 9.04 45.96 15.16
C ALA A 112 8.80 47.16 14.21
N PRO A 113 8.35 48.33 14.69
CA PRO A 113 8.55 49.56 13.94
C PRO A 113 10.04 49.89 13.95
N VAL A 114 10.71 49.72 12.81
CA VAL A 114 12.08 50.20 12.60
C VAL A 114 12.08 51.73 12.63
N ALA A 115 12.40 52.30 13.78
CA ALA A 115 12.66 53.72 13.91
C ALA A 115 13.93 54.07 13.13
N ALA A 116 13.77 54.84 12.06
CA ALA A 116 14.88 55.39 11.28
C ALA A 116 15.69 56.38 12.13
N CYS A 117 17.00 56.17 12.23
CA CYS A 117 17.93 57.15 12.81
C CYS A 117 18.23 58.24 11.76
N PRO A 118 18.11 59.53 12.08
CA PRO A 118 18.53 60.60 11.17
C PRO A 118 20.05 60.79 11.28
N SER A 119 20.74 60.73 10.14
CA SER A 119 22.15 61.10 10.00
C SER A 119 22.30 62.61 10.19
N GLY A 120 23.09 63.01 11.19
CA GLY A 120 23.61 64.37 11.35
C GLY A 120 24.97 64.54 10.70
#